data_AF-A0A0K0EDV7-F1
#
_entry.id   AF-A0A0K0EDV7-F1
#
_cell.length_a   1.000
_cell.length_b   1.000
_cell.length_c   1.000
_cell.angle_alpha   90.00
_cell.angle_beta   90.00
_cell.angle_gamma   90.00
#
_symmetry.space_group_name_H-M   'P 1'
#
loop_
_entity.id
_entity.type
_entity.pdbx_description
1 polymer ?
#
loop_
_entity_poly.entity_id
_entity_poly.type
_entity_poly.pdbx_seq_one_letter_code
_entity_poly.pdbx_strand_id
1 'polypeptide(L)'
;MSSGFLFNSKDLTNNSLKPLYYNDYNYEGFEIFSPNRRPIETIFVSFNEIKDSLKPGDILEFKYSLFNHWAVFLGIYNCLYIIIHFRVIKPAPCMKHNVFIEPIDETRKIRINNFYDHDLKKRLRSADEIRKLAMEKLECHNPYNIITFNCKHFVKELRYY
;
A
#
# COMPACT_ATOMS: atom_id res chain seq x y z
N MET A 1 21.83 -18.98 9.43
CA MET A 1 22.54 -18.21 10.48
C MET A 1 21.83 -16.87 10.66
N SER A 2 21.46 -16.57 11.91
CA SER A 2 21.05 -15.30 12.53
C SER A 2 19.84 -14.47 12.01
N SER A 3 18.69 -14.68 12.67
CA SER A 3 17.71 -13.74 13.28
C SER A 3 17.47 -12.31 12.75
N GLY A 4 16.18 -11.91 12.68
CA GLY A 4 15.76 -10.51 12.92
C GLY A 4 14.39 -10.07 12.38
N PHE A 5 13.39 -10.04 13.26
CA PHE A 5 12.02 -9.50 13.21
C PHE A 5 11.66 -8.38 12.21
N LEU A 6 10.45 -8.50 11.63
CA LEU A 6 9.54 -7.41 11.27
C LEU A 6 8.19 -7.72 11.96
N PHE A 7 7.60 -6.71 12.60
CA PHE A 7 6.29 -6.71 13.30
C PHE A 7 6.27 -7.22 14.75
N ASN A 8 6.91 -6.49 15.67
CA ASN A 8 6.46 -6.48 17.07
C ASN A 8 5.41 -5.37 17.22
N SER A 9 4.14 -5.73 17.42
CA SER A 9 3.01 -4.81 17.62
C SER A 9 3.11 -3.94 18.90
N LYS A 10 4.27 -3.99 19.59
CA LYS A 10 4.62 -3.24 20.79
C LYS A 10 5.77 -2.25 20.60
N ASP A 11 6.45 -2.24 19.45
CA ASP A 11 7.45 -1.21 19.13
C ASP A 11 6.85 -0.13 18.24
N LEU A 12 6.34 0.92 18.88
CA LEU A 12 5.81 2.14 18.27
C LEU A 12 6.90 3.05 17.69
N THR A 13 8.10 2.53 17.41
CA THR A 13 9.20 3.33 16.86
C THR A 13 9.65 2.77 15.52
N ASN A 14 9.48 3.55 14.45
CA ASN A 14 10.00 3.33 13.09
C ASN A 14 11.56 3.34 13.02
N ASN A 15 12.26 3.07 14.13
CA ASN A 15 13.67 3.40 14.33
C ASN A 15 14.68 2.41 13.71
N SER A 16 14.26 1.63 12.72
CA SER A 16 15.19 0.84 11.91
C SER A 16 14.58 0.45 10.57
N LEU A 17 14.35 1.46 9.72
CA LEU A 17 14.10 1.22 8.29
C LEU A 17 15.39 0.69 7.66
N LYS A 18 15.61 -0.62 7.81
CA LYS A 18 16.57 -1.35 6.99
C LYS A 18 16.13 -1.22 5.53
N PRO A 19 17.07 -1.23 4.57
CA PRO A 19 16.70 -1.30 3.16
C PRO A 19 15.74 -2.49 2.92
N LEU A 20 14.53 -2.19 2.47
CA LEU A 20 13.58 -3.19 2.01
C LEU A 20 14.04 -3.67 0.63
N TYR A 21 14.45 -4.93 0.55
CA TYR A 21 14.80 -5.57 -0.73
C TYR A 21 13.57 -6.31 -1.27
N TYR A 22 12.89 -5.69 -2.22
CA TYR A 22 11.74 -6.30 -2.88
C TYR A 22 12.18 -7.47 -3.76
N ASN A 23 11.46 -8.59 -3.67
CA ASN A 23 11.61 -9.69 -4.61
C ASN A 23 10.86 -9.34 -5.90
N ASP A 24 11.59 -8.74 -6.83
CA ASP A 24 11.06 -8.33 -8.13
C ASP A 24 11.27 -9.38 -9.23
N TYR A 25 11.74 -10.59 -8.91
CA TYR A 25 12.07 -11.63 -9.90
C TYR A 25 10.88 -12.02 -10.79
N ASN A 26 9.66 -11.87 -10.28
CA ASN A 26 8.43 -12.21 -10.99
C ASN A 26 7.79 -11.01 -11.74
N TYR A 27 8.44 -9.84 -11.75
CA TYR A 27 7.94 -8.64 -12.42
C TYR A 27 8.86 -8.22 -13.56
N GLU A 28 8.26 -7.69 -14.61
CA GLU A 28 9.02 -7.14 -15.73
C GLU A 28 9.65 -5.79 -15.34
N GLY A 29 10.81 -5.48 -15.90
CA GLY A 29 11.51 -4.22 -15.57
C GLY A 29 10.67 -2.96 -15.83
N PHE A 30 9.83 -2.96 -16.88
CA PHE A 30 8.92 -1.84 -17.16
C PHE A 30 7.79 -1.71 -16.12
N GLU A 31 7.42 -2.79 -15.43
CA GLU A 31 6.40 -2.77 -14.38
C GLU A 31 6.92 -2.11 -13.11
N ILE A 32 8.24 -2.14 -12.90
CA ILE A 32 8.91 -1.55 -11.75
C ILE A 32 9.37 -0.11 -12.03
N PHE A 33 10.10 0.07 -13.13
CA PHE A 33 10.86 1.30 -13.39
C PHE A 33 10.16 2.30 -14.29
N SER A 34 9.04 1.92 -14.94
CA SER A 34 8.26 2.82 -15.79
C SER A 34 6.86 3.07 -15.21
N PRO A 35 6.22 4.21 -15.52
CA PRO A 35 4.81 4.45 -15.19
C PRO A 35 3.89 3.36 -15.79
N ASN A 36 3.53 2.36 -14.98
CA ASN A 36 2.77 1.20 -15.42
C ASN A 36 1.26 1.47 -15.27
N ARG A 37 0.65 1.96 -16.36
CA ARG A 37 -0.80 2.19 -16.45
C ARG A 37 -1.55 0.86 -16.56
N ARG A 38 -2.38 0.58 -15.56
CA ARG A 38 -3.25 -0.59 -15.42
C ARG A 38 -4.68 -0.11 -15.12
N PRO A 39 -5.48 0.20 -16.15
CA PRO A 39 -6.86 0.67 -16.01
C PRO A 39 -7.79 -0.50 -15.63
N ILE A 40 -7.64 -0.98 -14.40
CA ILE A 40 -8.34 -2.14 -13.86
C ILE A 40 -9.06 -1.80 -12.56
N GLU A 41 -10.31 -2.25 -12.48
CA GLU A 41 -11.09 -2.37 -11.26
C GLU A 41 -11.65 -3.79 -11.22
N THR A 42 -11.23 -4.56 -10.22
CA THR A 42 -11.62 -5.97 -10.06
C THR A 42 -12.82 -6.11 -9.13
N ILE A 43 -13.46 -7.28 -9.13
CA ILE A 43 -14.45 -7.62 -8.10
C ILE A 43 -13.74 -7.94 -6.77
N PHE A 44 -14.47 -7.84 -5.65
CA PHE A 44 -13.94 -8.21 -4.33
C PHE A 44 -13.80 -9.74 -4.19
N VAL A 45 -12.57 -10.21 -4.03
CA VAL A 45 -12.19 -11.63 -3.90
C VAL A 45 -11.32 -11.86 -2.67
N SER A 46 -10.97 -13.11 -2.36
CA SER A 46 -9.97 -13.40 -1.33
C SER A 46 -8.56 -13.02 -1.79
N PHE A 47 -7.63 -12.84 -0.85
CA PHE A 47 -6.23 -12.55 -1.18
C PHE A 47 -5.61 -13.63 -2.08
N ASN A 48 -5.89 -14.91 -1.82
CA ASN A 48 -5.36 -16.02 -2.60
C ASN A 48 -5.78 -16.00 -4.08
N GLU A 49 -6.95 -15.45 -4.40
CA GLU A 49 -7.45 -15.35 -5.77
C GLU A 49 -6.81 -14.21 -6.56
N ILE A 50 -6.29 -13.18 -5.89
CA ILE A 50 -5.76 -11.97 -6.54
C ILE A 50 -4.24 -11.86 -6.50
N LYS A 51 -3.56 -12.58 -5.59
CA LYS A 51 -2.12 -12.41 -5.30
C LYS A 51 -1.22 -12.48 -6.55
N ASP A 52 -1.52 -13.39 -7.47
CA ASP A 52 -0.73 -13.60 -8.69
C ASP A 52 -0.99 -12.51 -9.76
N SER A 53 -2.05 -11.70 -9.58
CA SER A 53 -2.39 -10.56 -10.44
C SER A 53 -1.88 -9.21 -9.90
N LEU A 54 -1.36 -9.18 -8.67
CA LEU A 54 -0.85 -7.97 -8.03
C LEU A 54 0.45 -7.53 -8.67
N LYS A 55 0.56 -6.24 -8.99
CA LYS A 55 1.81 -5.62 -9.43
C LYS A 55 2.15 -4.42 -8.55
N PRO A 56 3.44 -4.21 -8.23
CA PRO A 56 3.88 -3.07 -7.44
C PRO A 56 3.27 -1.75 -7.93
N GLY A 57 2.73 -0.97 -6.99
CA GLY A 57 2.00 0.27 -7.24
C GLY A 57 0.47 0.13 -7.33
N ASP A 58 -0.09 -1.08 -7.43
CA ASP A 58 -1.54 -1.27 -7.44
C ASP A 58 -2.20 -0.68 -6.20
N ILE A 59 -3.31 0.03 -6.40
CA ILE A 59 -4.18 0.45 -5.31
C ILE A 59 -5.09 -0.71 -4.95
N LEU A 60 -5.07 -1.08 -3.68
CA LEU A 60 -5.91 -2.12 -3.11
C LEU A 60 -7.03 -1.50 -2.28
N GLU A 61 -8.24 -1.97 -2.52
CA GLU A 61 -9.42 -1.63 -1.75
C GLU A 61 -9.88 -2.85 -0.96
N PHE A 62 -9.91 -2.71 0.35
CA PHE A 62 -10.34 -3.74 1.29
C PHE A 62 -11.77 -3.49 1.71
N LYS A 63 -12.57 -4.56 1.70
CA LYS A 63 -13.98 -4.49 2.10
C LYS A 63 -14.11 -4.49 3.62
N TYR A 64 -14.72 -3.45 4.14
CA TYR A 64 -15.09 -3.28 5.54
C TYR A 64 -16.59 -3.00 5.62
N SER A 65 -17.19 -3.14 6.80
CA SER A 65 -18.65 -3.05 6.97
C SER A 65 -19.21 -1.65 6.70
N LEU A 66 -18.47 -0.59 7.04
CA LEU A 66 -18.96 0.80 6.99
C LEU A 66 -18.23 1.69 5.99
N PHE A 67 -16.93 1.51 5.84
CA PHE A 67 -16.09 2.31 4.95
C PHE A 67 -14.98 1.42 4.41
N ASN A 68 -14.75 1.42 3.10
CA ASN A 68 -13.65 0.63 2.55
C ASN A 68 -12.30 1.23 2.95
N HIS A 69 -11.33 0.36 3.18
CA HIS A 69 -9.96 0.73 3.52
C HIS A 69 -9.08 0.65 2.28
N TRP A 70 -8.07 1.52 2.19
CA TRP A 70 -7.27 1.70 0.99
C TRP A 70 -5.79 1.55 1.31
N ALA A 71 -5.08 0.81 0.48
CA ALA A 71 -3.63 0.63 0.55
C ALA A 71 -2.99 0.67 -0.84
N VAL A 72 -1.66 0.77 -0.90
CA VAL A 72 -0.88 0.54 -2.13
C VAL A 72 -0.02 -0.69 -1.94
N PHE A 73 -0.06 -1.63 -2.90
CA PHE A 73 0.82 -2.77 -2.93
C PHE A 73 2.25 -2.34 -3.28
N LEU A 74 3.21 -2.65 -2.40
CA LEU A 74 4.61 -2.28 -2.62
C LEU A 74 5.41 -3.41 -3.28
N GLY A 75 5.02 -4.66 -3.10
CA GLY A 75 5.71 -5.82 -3.65
C GLY A 75 5.82 -6.95 -2.64
N ILE A 76 6.76 -7.86 -2.89
CA ILE A 76 7.01 -9.02 -2.06
C ILE A 76 8.32 -8.82 -1.29
N TYR A 77 8.32 -9.05 0.01
CA TYR A 77 9.51 -8.99 0.87
C TYR A 77 9.50 -10.18 1.82
N ASN A 78 10.58 -10.99 1.83
CA ASN A 78 10.68 -12.21 2.64
C ASN A 78 9.43 -13.11 2.55
N CYS A 79 8.94 -13.37 1.32
CA CYS A 79 7.72 -14.12 1.03
C CYS A 79 6.41 -13.50 1.52
N LEU A 80 6.43 -12.28 2.05
CA LEU A 80 5.25 -11.53 2.49
C LEU A 80 4.88 -10.49 1.42
N TYR A 81 3.60 -10.41 1.08
CA TYR A 81 3.07 -9.36 0.21
C TYR A 81 2.84 -8.12 1.06
N ILE A 82 3.59 -7.06 0.81
CA ILE A 82 3.59 -5.87 1.66
C ILE A 82 2.84 -4.70 1.02
N ILE A 83 2.12 -3.97 1.85
CA ILE A 83 1.35 -2.78 1.49
C ILE A 83 1.74 -1.60 2.34
N ILE A 84 1.49 -0.39 1.85
CA ILE A 84 1.48 0.83 2.66
C ILE A 84 0.06 1.38 2.80
N HIS A 85 -0.32 1.77 4.01
CA HIS A 85 -1.62 2.35 4.30
C HIS A 85 -1.64 3.13 5.61
N PHE A 86 -2.74 3.84 5.85
CA PHE A 86 -3.07 4.35 7.18
C PHE A 86 -3.61 3.25 8.08
N ARG A 87 -3.16 3.21 9.33
CA ARG A 87 -3.66 2.34 10.39
C ARG A 87 -4.12 3.16 11.59
N VAL A 88 -5.18 2.71 12.25
CA VAL A 88 -5.62 3.27 13.53
C VAL A 88 -4.61 2.88 14.63
N ILE A 89 -3.96 3.87 15.25
CA ILE A 89 -3.02 3.67 16.37
C ILE A 89 -3.67 3.92 17.73
N LYS A 90 -4.74 4.73 17.76
CA LYS A 90 -5.52 4.97 18.97
C LYS A 90 -6.99 4.89 18.59
N PRO A 91 -7.78 3.99 19.19
CA PRO A 91 -9.22 3.92 18.95
C PRO A 91 -9.93 5.11 19.60
N ALA A 92 -11.26 5.18 19.43
CA ALA A 92 -12.13 6.19 20.03
C ALA A 92 -11.84 6.38 21.55
N PRO A 93 -12.01 7.60 22.10
CA PRO A 93 -12.66 8.77 21.49
C PRO A 93 -11.74 9.61 20.59
N CYS A 94 -10.42 9.50 20.76
CA CYS A 94 -9.45 10.26 19.97
C CYS A 94 -8.79 9.35 18.93
N MET A 95 -9.56 9.06 17.87
CA MET A 95 -9.08 8.26 16.74
C MET A 95 -7.82 8.90 16.14
N LYS A 96 -6.67 8.24 16.32
CA LYS A 96 -5.42 8.64 15.68
C LYS A 96 -5.02 7.61 14.66
N HIS A 97 -4.53 8.08 13.52
CA HIS A 97 -3.99 7.24 12.46
C HIS A 97 -2.53 7.56 12.23
N ASN A 98 -1.77 6.56 11.79
CA ASN A 98 -0.39 6.69 11.35
C ASN A 98 -0.16 5.79 10.12
N VAL A 99 0.89 6.03 9.36
CA VAL A 99 1.24 5.26 8.15
C VAL A 99 2.11 4.08 8.53
N PHE A 100 1.82 2.91 7.96
CA PHE A 100 2.59 1.69 8.16
C PHE A 100 2.83 0.97 6.83
N ILE A 101 3.97 0.28 6.75
CA ILE A 101 4.21 -0.79 5.80
C ILE A 101 4.01 -2.10 6.55
N GLU A 102 3.04 -2.92 6.15
CA GLU A 102 2.74 -4.21 6.77
C GLU A 102 2.31 -5.26 5.74
N PRO A 103 2.30 -6.57 6.09
CA PRO A 103 1.81 -7.61 5.22
C PRO A 103 0.30 -7.42 4.97
N ILE A 104 -0.17 -7.86 3.82
CA ILE A 104 -1.61 -7.83 3.48
C ILE A 104 -2.43 -8.62 4.50
N ASP A 105 -3.54 -8.04 4.97
CA ASP A 105 -4.56 -8.75 5.75
C ASP A 105 -5.32 -9.73 4.83
N GLU A 106 -4.98 -11.02 4.93
CA GLU A 106 -5.57 -12.08 4.11
C GLU A 106 -7.01 -12.45 4.52
N THR A 107 -7.50 -11.95 5.67
CA THR A 107 -8.82 -12.30 6.19
C THR A 107 -9.97 -11.54 5.52
N ARG A 108 -9.64 -10.44 4.82
CA ARG A 108 -10.63 -9.54 4.20
C ARG A 108 -10.72 -9.75 2.71
N LYS A 109 -11.91 -9.48 2.17
CA LYS A 109 -12.08 -9.36 0.72
C LYS A 109 -11.37 -8.11 0.22
N ILE A 110 -10.68 -8.27 -0.90
CA ILE A 110 -9.81 -7.27 -1.51
C ILE A 110 -10.13 -7.17 -3.01
N ARG A 111 -9.87 -6.00 -3.58
CA ARG A 111 -9.84 -5.79 -5.03
C ARG A 111 -8.71 -4.85 -5.41
N ILE A 112 -8.13 -5.04 -6.59
CA ILE A 112 -7.35 -3.99 -7.26
C ILE A 112 -8.32 -2.95 -7.80
N ASN A 113 -8.07 -1.68 -7.48
CA ASN A 113 -8.86 -0.54 -7.94
C ASN A 113 -7.97 0.66 -8.28
N ASN A 114 -7.41 0.64 -9.49
CA ASN A 114 -6.60 1.73 -10.02
C ASN A 114 -7.51 2.82 -10.64
N PHE A 115 -8.34 3.44 -9.79
CA PHE A 115 -9.50 4.26 -10.17
C PHE A 115 -9.24 5.46 -11.12
N TYR A 116 -8.00 5.92 -11.30
CA TYR A 116 -7.68 7.00 -12.24
C TYR A 116 -6.79 6.56 -13.41
N ASP A 117 -6.46 5.28 -13.51
CA ASP A 117 -5.66 4.79 -14.63
C ASP A 117 -6.41 4.87 -15.98
N HIS A 118 -7.74 4.94 -15.96
CA HIS A 118 -8.55 5.22 -17.15
C HIS A 118 -8.40 6.66 -17.66
N ASP A 119 -7.99 7.60 -16.81
CA ASP A 119 -7.81 9.01 -17.19
C ASP A 119 -6.39 9.23 -17.76
N LEU A 120 -6.31 9.36 -19.08
CA LEU A 120 -5.05 9.60 -19.79
C LEU A 120 -4.40 10.95 -19.44
N LYS A 121 -5.14 11.89 -18.84
CA LYS A 121 -4.58 13.18 -18.38
C LYS A 121 -3.82 13.05 -17.06
N LYS A 122 -4.03 11.96 -16.32
CA LYS A 122 -3.34 11.72 -15.04
C LYS A 122 -1.95 11.15 -15.28
N ARG A 123 -0.96 11.73 -14.62
CA ARG A 123 0.41 11.19 -14.60
C ARG A 123 0.49 10.12 -13.52
N LEU A 124 1.26 9.08 -13.82
CA LEU A 124 1.48 7.94 -12.93
C LEU A 124 2.94 7.93 -12.51
N ARG A 125 3.18 7.59 -11.25
CA ARG A 125 4.51 7.22 -10.78
C ARG A 125 4.85 5.79 -11.20
N SER A 126 6.14 5.49 -11.37
CA SER A 126 6.61 4.10 -11.44
C SER A 126 6.49 3.43 -10.08
N ALA A 127 6.57 2.10 -10.02
CA ALA A 127 6.54 1.41 -8.73
C ALA A 127 7.76 1.75 -7.87
N ASP A 128 8.93 1.96 -8.48
CA ASP A 128 10.14 2.42 -7.78
C ASP A 128 9.93 3.80 -7.12
N GLU A 129 9.33 4.75 -7.84
CA GLU A 129 8.99 6.06 -7.29
C GLU A 129 7.96 5.94 -6.15
N ILE A 130 6.94 5.08 -6.30
CA ILE A 130 5.95 4.80 -5.25
C ILE A 130 6.62 4.24 -4.01
N ARG A 131 7.56 3.30 -4.15
CA ARG A 131 8.30 2.70 -3.03
C ARG A 131 9.15 3.73 -2.30
N LYS A 132 9.85 4.62 -3.02
CA LYS A 132 10.62 5.73 -2.42
C LYS A 132 9.71 6.66 -1.64
N LEU A 133 8.62 7.10 -2.26
CA LEU A 133 7.63 7.97 -1.63
C LEU A 133 6.95 7.30 -0.43
N ALA A 134 6.74 5.98 -0.47
CA ALA A 134 6.20 5.22 0.65
C ALA A 134 7.12 5.30 1.88
N MET A 135 8.44 5.23 1.69
CA MET A 135 9.41 5.41 2.77
C MET A 135 9.37 6.83 3.34
N GLU A 136 9.32 7.85 2.48
CA GLU A 136 9.16 9.25 2.92
C GLU A 136 7.88 9.46 3.73
N LYS A 137 6.76 8.84 3.31
CA LYS A 137 5.47 8.94 4.00
C LYS A 137 5.43 8.22 5.34
N LEU A 138 6.37 7.32 5.65
CA LEU A 138 6.52 6.76 7.00
C LEU A 138 7.08 7.77 7.99
N GLU A 139 7.85 8.75 7.52
CA GLU A 139 8.46 9.79 8.35
C GLU A 139 7.60 11.07 8.35
N CYS A 140 7.07 11.45 7.20
CA CYS A 140 6.31 12.68 7.00
C CYS A 140 5.08 12.44 6.12
N HIS A 141 3.90 12.51 6.73
CA HIS A 141 2.62 12.42 6.02
C HIS A 141 1.62 13.47 6.52
N ASN A 142 0.65 13.83 5.68
CA ASN A 142 -0.45 14.68 6.10
C ASN A 142 -1.25 14.01 7.23
N PRO A 143 -1.72 14.78 8.22
CA PRO A 143 -2.54 14.22 9.29
C PRO A 143 -3.84 13.65 8.72
N TYR A 144 -4.21 12.46 9.19
CA TYR A 144 -5.44 11.80 8.74
C TYR A 144 -6.66 12.63 9.14
N ASN A 145 -7.56 12.85 8.19
CA ASN A 145 -8.85 13.46 8.40
C ASN A 145 -9.90 12.75 7.54
N ILE A 146 -10.99 12.28 8.15
CA ILE A 146 -12.00 11.49 7.44
C ILE A 146 -12.66 12.25 6.27
N ILE A 147 -12.77 13.58 6.38
CA ILE A 147 -13.39 14.47 5.39
C ILE A 147 -12.35 14.96 4.38
N THR A 148 -11.24 15.52 4.85
CA THR A 148 -10.29 16.24 3.98
C THR A 148 -9.10 15.41 3.50
N PHE A 149 -8.66 14.40 4.25
CA PHE A 149 -7.48 13.60 3.92
C PHE A 149 -7.54 12.20 4.54
N ASN A 150 -8.33 11.32 3.93
CA ASN A 150 -8.52 9.94 4.39
C ASN A 150 -7.59 8.95 3.63
N CYS A 151 -7.74 7.65 3.89
CA CYS A 151 -6.90 6.62 3.26
C CYS A 151 -7.01 6.58 1.73
N LYS A 152 -8.16 6.96 1.14
CA LYS A 152 -8.29 7.07 -0.32
C LYS A 152 -7.45 8.22 -0.89
N HIS A 153 -7.39 9.35 -0.18
CA HIS A 153 -6.54 10.48 -0.57
C HIS A 153 -5.06 10.12 -0.49
N PHE A 154 -4.67 9.38 0.55
CA PHE A 154 -3.31 8.91 0.72
C PHE A 154 -2.81 8.02 -0.42
N VAL A 155 -3.57 6.97 -0.78
CA VAL A 155 -3.17 6.08 -1.88
C VAL A 155 -3.18 6.80 -3.24
N LYS A 156 -4.06 7.79 -3.40
CA LYS A 156 -4.08 8.67 -4.58
C LYS A 156 -2.78 9.47 -4.69
N GLU A 157 -2.35 10.11 -3.60
CA GLU A 157 -1.09 10.87 -3.57
C GLU A 157 0.13 10.01 -3.86
N LEU A 158 0.12 8.73 -3.47
CA LEU A 158 1.21 7.81 -3.77
C LEU A 158 1.27 7.46 -5.26
N ARG A 159 0.16 7.05 -5.87
CA ARG A 159 0.14 6.55 -7.25
C ARG A 159 0.18 7.65 -8.32
N TYR A 160 -0.50 8.78 -8.07
CA TYR A 160 -0.75 9.81 -9.08
C TYR A 160 -0.13 11.17 -8.70
N TYR A 161 0.21 11.96 -9.72
CA TYR A 161 0.67 13.34 -9.59
C TYR A 161 0.21 14.24 -10.74
#